data_AF-A0A1V4R383-F1
#
_entry.id   AF-A0A1V4R383-F1
#
_cell.length_a   1.000
_cell.length_b   1.000
_cell.length_c   1.000
_cell.angle_alpha   90.00
_cell.angle_beta   90.00
_cell.angle_gamma   90.00
#
_symmetry.space_group_name_H-M   'P 1'
#
loop_
_entity.id
_entity.type
_entity.pdbx_description
1 polymer ?
#
loop_
_entity_poly.entity_id
_entity_poly.type
_entity_poly.pdbx_seq_one_letter_code
_entity_poly.pdbx_strand_id
1 'polypeptide(L)'
;MDVIVEVSKDDAHELMDRTAKFIAERRMGSAAILLIESLKPLNFIASQILYMIAPFAELIFKPEEYQKFACSLEDRDNVKYLVNKIDEKDAEFHKKLKAEKKKAKELKRKKKELKNKLK
;
A
#
# COMPACT_ATOMS: atom_id res chain seq x y z
N MET A 1 2.89 22.27 23.88
CA MET A 1 3.97 22.60 22.94
C MET A 1 3.52 22.06 21.62
N ASP A 2 2.85 22.90 20.83
CA ASP A 2 2.36 22.51 19.51
C ASP A 2 3.59 22.39 18.61
N VAL A 3 4.08 21.16 18.46
CA VAL A 3 5.04 20.86 17.40
C VAL A 3 4.23 20.96 16.12
N ILE A 4 4.27 22.13 15.48
CA ILE A 4 3.82 22.26 14.10
C ILE A 4 4.82 21.45 13.28
N VAL A 5 4.49 20.18 13.03
CA VAL A 5 5.26 19.33 12.14
C VAL A 5 4.99 19.85 10.74
N GLU A 6 5.88 20.69 10.23
CA GLU A 6 5.81 21.15 8.85
C GLU A 6 6.16 19.97 7.94
N VAL A 7 5.16 19.41 7.26
CA VAL A 7 5.32 18.28 6.34
C VAL A 7 5.28 18.81 4.93
N SER A 8 6.37 18.63 4.17
CA SER A 8 6.38 18.93 2.75
C SER A 8 5.43 17.97 2.01
N LYS A 9 4.85 18.41 0.88
CA LYS A 9 3.97 17.54 0.08
C LYS A 9 4.70 16.30 -0.43
N ASP A 10 5.97 16.44 -0.79
CA ASP A 10 6.79 15.33 -1.29
C ASP A 10 7.09 14.32 -0.17
N ASP A 11 7.39 14.78 1.04
CA ASP A 11 7.59 13.93 2.23
C ASP A 11 6.30 13.15 2.56
N ALA A 12 5.15 13.82 2.52
CA ALA A 12 3.85 13.18 2.78
C ALA A 12 3.55 12.08 1.76
N HIS A 13 3.75 12.38 0.47
CA HIS A 13 3.52 11.42 -0.60
C HIS A 13 4.48 10.23 -0.53
N GLU A 14 5.74 10.42 -0.14
CA GLU A 14 6.69 9.31 0.05
C GLU A 14 6.21 8.34 1.15
N LEU A 15 5.72 8.88 2.27
CA LEU A 15 5.16 8.08 3.37
C LEU A 15 3.90 7.33 2.92
N MET A 16 3.05 7.96 2.11
CA MET A 16 1.86 7.33 1.54
C MET A 16 2.21 6.24 0.53
N ASP A 17 3.20 6.45 -0.33
CA ASP A 17 3.66 5.46 -1.30
C ASP A 17 4.22 4.21 -0.61
N ARG A 18 5.00 4.40 0.46
CA ARG A 18 5.49 3.31 1.32
C ARG A 18 4.33 2.54 1.95
N THR A 19 3.35 3.26 2.48
CA THR A 19 2.16 2.67 3.10
C THR A 19 1.33 1.88 2.09
N ALA A 20 1.08 2.45 0.91
CA ALA A 20 0.33 1.81 -0.17
C ALA A 20 1.02 0.53 -0.65
N LYS A 21 2.33 0.56 -0.85
CA LYS A 21 3.13 -0.61 -1.19
C LYS A 21 3.01 -1.70 -0.11
N PHE A 22 3.15 -1.33 1.16
CA PHE A 22 3.05 -2.26 2.28
C PHE A 22 1.70 -2.99 2.34
N ILE A 23 0.61 -2.26 2.12
CA ILE A 23 -0.76 -2.79 2.08
C ILE A 23 -0.94 -3.75 0.89
N ALA A 24 -0.49 -3.35 -0.30
CA ALA A 24 -0.60 -4.15 -1.52
C ALA A 24 0.17 -5.47 -1.42
N GLU A 25 1.40 -5.45 -0.91
CA GLU A 25 2.21 -6.66 -0.74
C GLU A 25 1.58 -7.68 0.24
N ARG A 26 0.71 -7.21 1.13
CA ARG A 26 -0.09 -8.03 2.06
C ARG A 26 -1.45 -8.45 1.51
N ARG A 27 -1.79 -8.08 0.28
CA ARG A 27 -3.09 -8.36 -0.37
C ARG A 27 -4.26 -7.73 0.39
N MET A 28 -4.01 -6.57 1.00
CA MET A 28 -5.00 -5.82 1.75
C MET A 28 -5.52 -4.61 0.98
N GLY A 29 -5.12 -4.42 -0.30
CA GLY A 29 -5.44 -3.22 -1.08
C GLY A 29 -6.94 -2.94 -1.15
N SER A 30 -7.72 -3.89 -1.70
CA SER A 30 -9.18 -3.73 -1.81
C SER A 30 -9.88 -3.54 -0.46
N ALA A 31 -9.43 -4.24 0.58
CA ALA A 31 -10.00 -4.13 1.92
C ALA A 31 -9.73 -2.76 2.55
N ALA A 32 -8.51 -2.24 2.41
CA ALA A 32 -8.12 -0.92 2.88
C ALA A 32 -8.90 0.19 2.16
N ILE A 33 -9.02 0.11 0.82
CA ILE A 33 -9.80 1.06 0.03
C ILE A 33 -11.26 1.07 0.50
N LEU A 34 -11.89 -0.11 0.60
CA LEU A 34 -13.28 -0.22 1.04
C LEU A 34 -13.49 0.41 2.43
N LEU A 35 -12.58 0.14 3.38
CA LEU A 35 -12.65 0.70 4.72
C LEU A 35 -12.55 2.24 4.68
N ILE A 36 -11.52 2.77 4.01
CA ILE A 36 -11.29 4.23 3.93
C ILE A 36 -12.49 4.92 3.27
N GLU A 37 -13.00 4.37 2.16
CA GLU A 37 -14.13 4.96 1.46
C GLU A 37 -15.43 4.92 2.25
N SER A 38 -15.65 3.85 3.03
CA SER A 38 -16.83 3.73 3.92
C SER A 38 -16.83 4.79 5.02
N LEU A 39 -15.65 5.34 5.37
CA LEU A 39 -15.47 6.35 6.40
C LEU A 39 -15.54 7.79 5.87
N LYS A 40 -15.68 8.00 4.55
CA LYS A 40 -15.83 9.34 3.93
C LYS A 40 -16.92 10.24 4.58
N PRO A 41 -18.07 9.72 5.06
CA PRO A 41 -19.09 10.54 5.71
C PRO A 41 -18.68 11.11 7.08
N LEU A 42 -17.58 10.61 7.68
CA LEU A 42 -17.14 11.02 9.01
C LEU A 42 -16.26 12.27 8.92
N ASN A 43 -16.47 13.21 9.85
CA ASN A 43 -15.66 14.42 9.95
C ASN A 43 -14.18 14.15 10.36
N PHE A 44 -13.84 12.91 10.75
CA PHE A 44 -12.54 12.52 11.30
C PHE A 44 -11.91 11.30 10.60
N ILE A 45 -11.91 11.30 9.26
CA ILE A 45 -11.36 10.16 8.49
C ILE A 45 -9.87 9.89 8.80
N ALA A 46 -9.10 10.94 9.07
CA ALA A 46 -7.68 10.85 9.39
C ALA A 46 -7.41 9.94 10.60
N SER A 47 -8.17 10.11 11.70
CA SER A 47 -7.97 9.31 12.91
C SER A 47 -8.30 7.83 12.71
N GLN A 48 -9.30 7.52 11.87
CA GLN A 48 -9.65 6.14 11.56
C GLN A 48 -8.58 5.44 10.72
N ILE A 49 -7.96 6.15 9.78
CA ILE A 49 -6.81 5.64 9.02
C ILE A 49 -5.65 5.35 9.97
N LEU A 50 -5.42 6.20 10.98
CA LEU A 50 -4.40 5.93 11.99
C LEU A 50 -4.68 4.67 12.79
N TYR A 51 -5.92 4.43 13.24
CA TYR A 51 -6.27 3.18 13.92
C TYR A 51 -6.11 1.94 13.02
N MET A 52 -6.41 2.06 11.72
CA MET A 52 -6.19 0.99 10.75
C MET A 52 -4.69 0.67 10.58
N ILE A 53 -3.85 1.69 10.59
CA ILE A 53 -2.40 1.57 10.37
C ILE A 53 -1.63 1.25 11.65
N ALA A 54 -2.14 1.62 12.82
CA ALA A 54 -1.46 1.47 14.11
C ALA A 54 -0.87 0.07 14.38
N PRO A 55 -1.55 -1.06 14.07
CA PRO A 55 -0.98 -2.40 14.27
C PRO A 55 0.28 -2.68 13.43
N PHE A 56 0.53 -1.85 12.42
CA PHE A 56 1.63 -1.98 11.47
C PHE A 56 2.58 -0.77 11.48
N ALA A 57 2.34 0.22 12.34
CA ALA A 57 3.01 1.51 12.27
C ALA A 57 4.54 1.36 12.34
N GLU A 58 5.05 0.56 13.27
CA GLU A 58 6.50 0.32 13.44
C GLU A 58 7.14 -0.44 12.26
N LEU A 59 6.35 -1.15 11.46
CA LEU A 59 6.84 -1.87 10.28
C LEU A 59 6.98 -0.95 9.06
N ILE A 60 6.24 0.16 9.05
CA ILE A 60 6.19 1.10 7.93
C ILE A 60 7.01 2.35 8.24
N PHE A 61 7.04 2.80 9.50
CA PHE A 61 7.51 4.12 9.90
C PHE A 61 8.55 4.08 11.02
N LYS A 62 9.45 5.04 11.00
CA LYS A 62 10.14 5.53 12.22
C LYS A 62 9.15 6.36 13.06
N PRO A 63 9.37 6.52 14.38
CA PRO A 63 8.45 7.27 15.24
C PRO A 63 8.11 8.68 14.74
N GLU A 64 9.10 9.43 14.24
CA GLU A 64 8.91 10.77 13.68
C GLU A 64 8.12 10.76 12.36
N GLU A 65 8.32 9.73 11.53
CA GLU A 65 7.60 9.56 10.27
C GLU A 65 6.12 9.26 10.50
N TYR A 66 5.78 8.53 11.56
CA TYR A 66 4.39 8.24 11.91
C TYR A 66 3.63 9.52 12.29
N GLN A 67 4.27 10.44 13.00
CA GLN A 67 3.69 11.75 13.31
C GLN A 67 3.50 12.60 12.05
N LYS A 68 4.50 12.64 11.16
CA LYS A 68 4.38 13.31 9.85
C LYS A 68 3.25 12.72 9.01
N PHE A 69 3.12 11.39 8.98
CA PHE A 69 2.03 10.71 8.30
C PHE A 69 0.67 11.08 8.91
N ALA A 70 0.55 11.08 10.24
CA ALA A 70 -0.67 11.49 10.93
C ALA A 70 -1.10 12.93 10.59
N CYS A 71 -0.18 13.89 10.67
CA CYS A 71 -0.44 15.28 10.29
C CYS A 71 -0.84 15.39 8.81
N SER A 72 -0.19 14.64 7.92
CA SER A 72 -0.49 14.70 6.48
C SER A 72 -1.91 14.22 6.13
N LEU A 73 -2.53 13.35 6.95
CA LEU A 73 -3.88 12.83 6.70
C LEU A 73 -5.00 13.84 7.02
N GLU A 74 -4.68 14.97 7.67
CA GLU A 74 -5.64 16.05 7.90
C GLU A 74 -6.10 16.68 6.57
N ASP A 75 -5.24 16.64 5.55
CA ASP A 75 -5.57 17.04 4.19
C ASP A 75 -6.34 15.91 3.46
N ARG A 76 -7.54 16.22 2.97
CA ARG A 76 -8.37 15.27 2.22
C ARG A 76 -7.74 14.87 0.88
N ASP A 77 -6.96 15.75 0.25
CA ASP A 77 -6.28 15.43 -1.01
C ASP A 77 -5.19 14.38 -0.79
N ASN A 78 -4.52 14.43 0.35
CA ASN A 78 -3.56 13.42 0.79
C ASN A 78 -4.23 12.06 1.08
N VAL A 79 -5.40 12.06 1.71
CA VAL A 79 -6.19 10.81 1.88
C VAL A 79 -6.59 10.22 0.52
N LYS A 80 -7.04 11.07 -0.41
CA LYS A 80 -7.38 10.64 -1.77
C LYS A 80 -6.16 10.12 -2.52
N TYR A 81 -5.00 10.76 -2.35
CA TYR A 81 -3.73 10.32 -2.89
C TYR A 81 -3.37 8.92 -2.38
N LEU A 82 -3.44 8.69 -1.06
CA LEU A 82 -3.18 7.40 -0.45
C LEU A 82 -4.08 6.29 -1.01
N VAL A 83 -5.40 6.54 -1.13
CA VAL A 83 -6.34 5.57 -1.69
C VAL A 83 -5.97 5.21 -3.14
N ASN A 84 -5.71 6.21 -3.97
CA ASN A 84 -5.29 5.99 -5.37
C ASN A 84 -3.99 5.19 -5.45
N LYS A 85 -3.04 5.47 -4.56
CA LYS A 85 -1.77 4.73 -4.51
C LYS A 85 -1.95 3.30 -4.05
N ILE A 86 -2.84 3.03 -3.09
CA ILE A 86 -3.18 1.66 -2.70
C ILE A 86 -3.71 0.88 -3.91
N ASP A 87 -4.64 1.45 -4.68
CA ASP A 87 -5.21 0.81 -5.86
C ASP A 87 -4.15 0.54 -6.95
N GLU A 88 -3.31 1.54 -7.24
CA GLU A 88 -2.19 1.42 -8.19
C GLU A 88 -1.25 0.27 -7.78
N LYS A 89 -0.81 0.25 -6.52
CA LYS A 89 0.13 -0.77 -6.02
C LYS A 89 -0.48 -2.16 -5.94
N ASP A 90 -1.75 -2.27 -5.60
CA ASP A 90 -2.48 -3.54 -5.58
C ASP A 90 -2.60 -4.13 -7.00
N ALA A 91 -2.97 -3.31 -7.98
CA ALA A 91 -3.03 -3.70 -9.38
C ALA A 91 -1.66 -4.13 -9.92
N GLU A 92 -0.60 -3.37 -9.63
CA GLU A 92 0.78 -3.71 -9.98
C GLU A 92 1.21 -5.04 -9.36
N PHE A 93 0.93 -5.24 -8.08
CA PHE A 93 1.27 -6.47 -7.35
C PHE A 93 0.57 -7.68 -7.94
N HIS A 94 -0.73 -7.60 -8.19
CA HIS A 94 -1.50 -8.69 -8.82
C HIS A 94 -1.03 -9.00 -10.24
N LYS A 95 -0.63 -7.98 -11.02
CA LYS A 95 -0.05 -8.15 -12.35
C LYS A 95 1.28 -8.89 -12.28
N LYS A 96 2.18 -8.52 -11.35
CA LYS A 96 3.47 -9.19 -11.11
C LYS A 96 3.25 -10.66 -10.75
N LEU A 97 2.38 -10.96 -9.79
CA LEU A 97 2.05 -12.33 -9.39
C LEU A 97 1.51 -13.19 -10.55
N LYS A 98 0.63 -12.64 -11.39
CA LYS A 98 0.11 -13.34 -12.57
C LYS A 98 1.22 -13.63 -13.58
N ALA A 99 2.10 -12.67 -13.84
CA ALA A 99 3.24 -12.82 -14.75
C ALA A 99 4.22 -13.89 -14.27
N GLU A 100 4.56 -13.90 -12.98
CA GLU A 100 5.44 -14.90 -12.38
C GLU A 100 4.85 -16.31 -12.45
N LYS A 101 3.56 -16.46 -12.13
CA LYS A 101 2.85 -17.75 -12.28
C LYS A 101 2.87 -18.25 -13.73
N LYS A 102 2.71 -17.36 -14.71
CA LYS A 102 2.77 -17.71 -16.14
C LYS A 102 4.18 -18.20 -16.53
N LYS A 103 5.22 -17.42 -16.19
CA LYS A 103 6.63 -17.80 -16.42
C LYS A 103 6.98 -19.14 -15.78
N ALA A 104 6.55 -19.37 -14.54
CA ALA A 104 6.79 -20.63 -13.83
C ALA A 104 6.10 -21.83 -14.52
N LYS A 105 4.88 -21.65 -15.04
CA LYS A 105 4.17 -22.69 -15.81
C LYS A 105 4.88 -23.02 -17.14
N GLU A 106 5.31 -22.00 -17.87
CA GLU A 106 6.06 -22.16 -19.13
C GLU A 106 7.40 -22.88 -18.90
N LEU A 107 8.13 -22.51 -17.84
CA LEU A 107 9.38 -23.17 -17.47
C LEU A 107 9.15 -24.65 -17.12
N LYS A 108 8.10 -24.96 -16.35
CA LYS A 108 7.73 -26.35 -16.03
C LYS A 108 7.38 -27.16 -17.28
N ARG A 109 6.65 -26.57 -18.24
CA ARG A 109 6.32 -27.21 -19.52
C ARG A 109 7.56 -27.49 -20.37
N LYS A 110 8.45 -26.51 -20.57
CA LYS A 110 9.70 -26.67 -21.30
C LYS A 110 10.61 -27.74 -20.69
N LYS A 111 10.72 -27.77 -19.35
CA LYS A 111 11.48 -28.82 -18.64
C LYS A 111 10.90 -30.21 -18.87
N LYS A 112 9.56 -30.36 -18.88
CA LYS A 112 8.89 -31.64 -19.18
C LYS A 112 9.13 -32.09 -20.63
N GLU A 113 9.01 -31.18 -21.58
CA GLU A 113 9.26 -31.44 -23.01
C GLU A 113 10.72 -31.86 -23.26
N LEU A 114 11.70 -31.17 -22.64
CA LEU A 114 13.11 -31.53 -22.73
C LEU A 114 13.38 -32.90 -22.13
N LYS A 115 12.83 -33.21 -20.95
CA LYS A 115 12.98 -34.53 -20.31
C LYS A 115 12.40 -35.66 -21.16
N ASN A 116 11.31 -35.41 -21.88
CA ASN A 116 10.72 -36.39 -22.78
C ASN A 116 11.53 -36.60 -24.07
N LYS A 117 12.28 -35.60 -24.53
CA LYS A 117 13.17 -35.72 -25.71
C LYS A 117 14.49 -36.43 -25.40
N LEU A 118 14.91 -36.45 -24.14
CA LEU A 118 16.14 -37.10 -23.65
C LEU A 118 15.90 -38.55 -23.17
N LYS A 119 14.66 -39.03 -23.22
CA LYS A 119 14.26 -40.42 -22.97
C LYS A 119 14.02 -41.10 -24.30
#